data_AF-A0AAV7X3Q0-F1
#
_entry.id   AF-A0AAV7X3Q0-F1
#
_cell.length_a   1.000
_cell.length_b   1.000
_cell.length_c   1.000
_cell.angle_alpha   90.00
_cell.angle_beta   90.00
_cell.angle_gamma   90.00
#
_symmetry.space_group_name_H-M   'P 1'
#
loop_
_entity.id
_entity.type
_entity.pdbx_description
1 polymer ?
#
loop_
_entity_poly.entity_id
_entity_poly.type
_entity_poly.pdbx_seq_one_letter_code
_entity_poly.pdbx_strand_id
1 'polypeptide(L)'
;MLQSRACYQLTDDLVNGLEERWGRPCWHTKQGVQLNVTNDTGLLENLVYQLLRLQFSGSPCYVDLIDMFRRSGVKNPVMHQLAYDTAHDIGLILQSQDDYGDCLGASEQRYSYIRNGRCTWLIVEAMSRANSEQTHILKENYGSTDQRKIDAVVDVYKELGFEEDFLASNRVAYDRVLAKIQRNGDCIPPNIFYYILQSMKLFDSHEMLFR
;
A
#
# COMPACT_ATOMS: atom_id res chain seq x y z
N MET A 1 7.12 -0.85 -12.95
CA MET A 1 5.76 -1.03 -13.47
C MET A 1 5.80 -0.80 -14.97
N LEU A 2 5.66 -1.85 -15.78
CA LEU A 2 5.29 -1.71 -17.19
C LEU A 2 3.77 -1.92 -17.31
N GLN A 3 3.05 -1.18 -16.47
CA GLN A 3 1.92 -0.40 -16.95
C GLN A 3 2.30 0.13 -18.34
N SER A 4 1.40 0.04 -19.34
CA SER A 4 1.66 0.67 -20.63
C SER A 4 2.24 2.06 -20.35
N ARG A 5 3.27 2.50 -21.09
CA ARG A 5 3.95 3.77 -20.79
C ARG A 5 2.95 4.92 -20.53
N ALA A 6 1.79 4.86 -21.18
CA ALA A 6 0.62 5.69 -20.90
C ALA A 6 0.02 5.49 -19.49
N CYS A 7 -0.34 4.27 -19.07
CA CYS A 7 -0.84 3.98 -17.72
C CYS A 7 0.07 4.53 -16.61
N TYR A 8 1.38 4.33 -16.73
CA TYR A 8 2.36 4.84 -15.76
C TYR A 8 2.38 6.36 -15.74
N GLN A 9 2.43 7.00 -16.91
CA GLN A 9 2.45 8.46 -17.02
C GLN A 9 1.18 9.10 -16.47
N LEU A 10 0.02 8.47 -16.66
CA LEU A 10 -1.26 8.98 -16.14
C LEU A 10 -1.30 8.98 -14.62
N THR A 11 -0.84 7.90 -13.97
CA THR A 11 -0.73 7.84 -12.51
C THR A 11 0.39 8.72 -11.98
N ASP A 12 1.53 8.78 -12.66
CA ASP A 12 2.69 9.63 -12.31
C ASP A 12 2.32 11.12 -12.38
N ASP A 13 1.56 11.53 -13.40
CA ASP A 13 1.05 12.90 -13.53
C ASP A 13 0.14 13.27 -12.36
N LEU A 14 -0.76 12.38 -11.97
CA LEU A 14 -1.69 12.61 -10.85
C LEU A 14 -0.92 12.67 -9.51
N VAL A 15 -0.06 11.70 -9.24
CA VAL A 15 0.69 11.61 -7.97
C VAL A 15 1.62 12.81 -7.79
N ASN A 16 2.25 13.28 -8.87
CA ASN A 16 3.14 14.44 -8.82
C ASN A 16 2.42 15.79 -9.02
N GLY A 17 1.09 15.80 -9.18
CA GLY A 17 0.30 17.02 -9.39
C GLY A 17 0.72 17.80 -10.65
N LEU A 18 1.19 17.12 -11.69
CA LEU A 18 1.66 17.77 -12.92
C LEU A 18 0.49 18.31 -13.73
N GLU A 19 0.48 19.61 -14.02
CA GLU A 19 -0.62 20.20 -14.78
C GLU A 19 -0.52 19.95 -16.29
N GLU A 20 0.70 19.75 -16.81
CA GLU A 20 0.99 19.66 -18.23
C GLU A 20 2.02 18.56 -18.56
N ARG A 21 1.75 17.78 -19.62
CA ARG A 21 2.68 16.82 -20.21
C ARG A 21 2.67 16.95 -21.74
N TRP A 22 3.85 17.13 -22.33
CA TRP A 22 4.05 17.30 -23.78
C TRP A 22 3.23 18.44 -24.41
N GLY A 23 3.16 19.61 -23.74
CA GLY A 23 2.44 20.76 -24.27
C GLY A 23 0.92 20.66 -24.14
N ARG A 24 0.39 19.70 -23.35
CA ARG A 24 -1.04 19.46 -23.18
C ARG A 24 -1.40 19.24 -21.72
N PRO A 25 -2.62 19.63 -21.29
CA PRO A 25 -3.09 19.33 -19.93
C PRO A 25 -3.04 17.84 -19.62
N CYS A 26 -2.51 17.50 -18.45
CA CYS A 26 -2.48 16.13 -17.96
C CYS A 26 -3.90 15.54 -17.86
N TRP A 27 -4.03 14.22 -17.98
CA TRP A 27 -5.36 13.60 -18.07
C TRP A 27 -6.23 13.88 -16.84
N HIS A 28 -5.65 13.89 -15.64
CA HIS A 28 -6.37 14.16 -14.40
C HIS A 28 -6.86 15.61 -14.28
N THR A 29 -6.26 16.57 -15.01
CA THR A 29 -6.67 17.98 -14.96
C THR A 29 -7.88 18.29 -15.84
N LYS A 30 -8.32 17.32 -16.65
CA LYS A 30 -9.54 17.47 -17.46
C LYS A 30 -10.80 17.42 -16.60
N GLN A 31 -11.75 18.28 -16.93
CA GLN A 31 -13.05 18.34 -16.27
C GLN A 31 -13.74 16.96 -16.33
N GLY A 32 -14.11 16.43 -15.16
CA GLY A 32 -14.77 15.13 -15.02
C GLY A 32 -13.84 13.91 -14.90
N VAL A 33 -12.51 14.09 -15.02
CA VAL A 33 -11.54 13.00 -14.83
C VAL A 33 -11.07 12.95 -13.38
N GLN A 34 -10.21 13.87 -12.94
CA GLN A 34 -9.65 13.90 -11.58
C GLN A 34 -9.18 12.49 -11.13
N LEU A 35 -9.74 11.96 -10.03
CA LEU A 35 -9.41 10.64 -9.47
C LEU A 35 -9.85 9.45 -10.34
N ASN A 36 -10.69 9.68 -11.37
CA ASN A 36 -11.07 8.65 -12.33
C ASN A 36 -9.88 8.16 -13.19
N VAL A 37 -8.74 8.86 -13.15
CA VAL A 37 -7.46 8.37 -13.71
C VAL A 37 -7.20 6.91 -13.33
N THR A 38 -7.52 6.50 -12.11
CA THR A 38 -7.29 5.12 -11.62
C THR A 38 -8.15 4.09 -12.36
N ASN A 39 -9.39 4.45 -12.70
CA ASN A 39 -10.27 3.57 -13.49
C ASN A 39 -9.82 3.52 -14.95
N ASP A 40 -9.42 4.67 -15.50
CA ASP A 40 -8.99 4.79 -16.90
C ASP A 40 -7.67 4.05 -17.15
N THR A 41 -6.75 4.06 -16.18
CA THR A 41 -5.50 3.30 -16.25
C THR A 41 -5.76 1.80 -16.20
N GLY A 42 -6.73 1.35 -15.38
CA GLY A 42 -7.21 -0.03 -15.36
C GLY A 42 -7.85 -0.46 -16.69
N LEU A 43 -8.61 0.41 -17.35
CA LEU A 43 -9.19 0.14 -18.68
C LEU A 43 -8.11 0.02 -19.77
N LEU A 44 -7.12 0.91 -19.76
CA LEU A 44 -5.99 0.88 -20.67
C LEU A 44 -5.11 -0.36 -20.47
N GLU A 45 -4.91 -0.79 -19.23
CA GLU A 45 -4.18 -2.01 -18.92
C GLU A 45 -4.96 -3.26 -19.41
N ASN A 46 -6.27 -3.31 -19.19
CA ASN A 46 -7.12 -4.37 -19.73
C ASN A 46 -7.09 -4.43 -21.25
N LEU A 47 -7.05 -3.28 -21.93
CA LEU A 47 -6.95 -3.21 -23.39
C LEU A 47 -5.67 -3.88 -23.90
N VAL A 48 -4.53 -3.72 -23.22
CA VAL A 48 -3.27 -4.41 -23.58
C VAL A 48 -3.45 -5.93 -23.53
N TYR A 49 -4.06 -6.47 -22.48
CA TYR A 49 -4.32 -7.91 -22.38
C TYR A 49 -5.33 -8.42 -23.42
N GLN A 50 -6.33 -7.60 -23.77
CA GLN A 50 -7.27 -7.94 -24.86
C GLN A 50 -6.57 -7.96 -26.22
N LEU A 51 -5.69 -7.00 -26.50
CA LEU A 51 -4.90 -6.98 -27.73
C LEU A 51 -3.96 -8.19 -27.82
N LEU A 52 -3.29 -8.53 -26.71
CA LEU A 52 -2.45 -9.73 -26.63
C LEU A 52 -3.27 -11.00 -26.89
N ARG A 53 -4.47 -11.09 -26.32
CA ARG A 53 -5.38 -12.21 -26.57
C ARG A 53 -5.83 -12.26 -28.03
N LEU A 54 -6.29 -11.15 -28.60
CA LEU A 54 -6.80 -11.12 -29.98
C LEU A 54 -5.74 -11.45 -31.01
N GLN A 55 -4.49 -10.99 -30.79
CA GLN A 55 -3.41 -11.13 -31.77
C GLN A 55 -2.57 -12.39 -31.56
N PHE A 56 -2.43 -12.87 -30.32
CA PHE A 56 -1.48 -13.92 -29.97
C PHE A 56 -2.07 -15.12 -29.25
N SER A 57 -3.39 -15.20 -29.00
CA SER A 57 -3.99 -16.35 -28.29
C SER A 57 -3.75 -17.72 -28.95
N GLY A 58 -3.54 -17.76 -30.27
CA GLY A 58 -3.18 -18.97 -31.00
C GLY A 58 -1.67 -19.28 -31.03
N SER A 59 -0.83 -18.39 -30.49
CA SER A 59 0.62 -18.55 -30.49
C SER A 59 1.08 -19.42 -29.31
N PRO A 60 2.03 -20.35 -29.51
CA PRO A 60 2.63 -21.13 -28.42
C PRO A 60 3.24 -20.26 -27.30
N CYS A 61 3.69 -19.04 -27.61
CA CYS A 61 4.27 -18.12 -26.65
C CYS A 61 3.25 -17.19 -25.97
N TYR A 62 1.93 -17.37 -26.17
CA TYR A 62 0.91 -16.50 -25.59
C TYR A 62 1.03 -16.37 -24.07
N VAL A 63 1.20 -17.50 -23.38
CA VAL A 63 1.35 -17.54 -21.92
C VAL A 63 2.62 -16.80 -21.50
N ASP A 64 3.72 -17.02 -22.21
CA ASP A 64 4.99 -16.34 -21.94
C ASP A 64 4.91 -14.83 -22.21
N LEU A 65 4.17 -14.41 -23.23
CA LEU A 65 3.92 -13.00 -23.54
C LEU A 65 3.08 -12.35 -22.44
N ILE A 66 1.99 -12.98 -22.01
CA ILE A 66 1.17 -12.48 -20.90
C ILE A 66 1.98 -12.38 -19.61
N ASP A 67 2.79 -13.40 -19.32
CA ASP A 67 3.69 -13.42 -18.16
C ASP A 67 4.79 -12.35 -18.27
N MET A 68 5.37 -12.13 -19.46
CA MET A 68 6.32 -11.05 -19.71
C MET A 68 5.72 -9.66 -19.46
N PHE A 69 4.50 -9.43 -19.93
CA PHE A 69 3.78 -8.16 -19.73
C PHE A 69 3.42 -7.96 -18.26
N ARG A 70 3.01 -9.03 -17.54
CA ARG A 70 2.83 -9.00 -16.08
C ARG A 70 4.13 -8.70 -15.33
N ARG A 71 5.24 -9.32 -15.74
CA ARG A 71 6.59 -9.11 -15.17
C ARG A 71 7.23 -7.80 -15.59
N SER A 72 6.48 -6.90 -16.22
CA SER A 72 6.97 -5.58 -16.62
C SER A 72 8.21 -5.64 -17.52
N GLY A 73 8.33 -6.66 -18.38
CA GLY A 73 9.48 -6.82 -19.29
C GLY A 73 10.80 -7.24 -18.62
N VAL A 74 10.81 -7.57 -17.32
CA VAL A 74 11.99 -8.10 -16.63
C VAL A 74 12.18 -9.56 -17.05
N LYS A 75 13.17 -9.80 -17.93
CA LYS A 75 13.48 -11.16 -18.42
C LYS A 75 14.07 -12.07 -17.36
N ASN A 76 14.74 -11.50 -16.35
CA ASN A 76 15.35 -12.28 -15.28
C ASN A 76 14.32 -12.55 -14.16
N PRO A 77 13.85 -13.81 -14.00
CA PRO A 77 12.85 -14.15 -12.99
C PRO A 77 13.31 -13.86 -11.56
N VAL A 78 14.62 -14.01 -11.28
CA VAL A 78 15.20 -13.73 -9.96
C VAL A 78 15.14 -12.25 -9.66
N MET A 79 15.52 -11.40 -10.61
CA MET A 79 15.42 -9.94 -10.46
C MET A 79 13.97 -9.49 -10.20
N HIS A 80 13.03 -10.03 -10.97
CA HIS A 80 11.61 -9.73 -10.80
C HIS A 80 11.11 -10.13 -9.40
N GLN A 81 11.45 -11.35 -8.96
CA GLN A 81 11.04 -11.83 -7.65
C GLN A 81 11.62 -10.97 -6.52
N LEU A 82 12.92 -10.65 -6.58
CA LEU A 82 13.56 -9.80 -5.56
C LEU A 82 12.94 -8.40 -5.49
N ALA A 83 12.61 -7.80 -6.64
CA ALA A 83 11.94 -6.52 -6.70
C ALA A 83 10.51 -6.61 -6.14
N TYR A 84 9.76 -7.66 -6.49
CA TYR A 84 8.42 -7.91 -5.97
C TYR A 84 8.44 -8.10 -4.45
N ASP A 85 9.31 -8.96 -3.93
CA ASP A 85 9.38 -9.24 -2.51
C ASP A 85 9.79 -7.99 -1.71
N THR A 86 10.62 -7.12 -2.29
CA THR A 86 11.04 -5.86 -1.64
C THR A 86 9.90 -4.85 -1.65
N ALA A 87 9.18 -4.71 -2.76
CA ALA A 87 8.01 -3.85 -2.86
C ALA A 87 6.85 -4.34 -1.98
N HIS A 88 6.69 -5.66 -1.84
CA HIS A 88 5.70 -6.26 -0.96
C HIS A 88 5.98 -5.91 0.51
N ASP A 89 7.23 -6.07 0.97
CA ASP A 89 7.60 -5.69 2.35
C ASP A 89 7.34 -4.20 2.62
N ILE A 90 7.65 -3.33 1.65
CA ILE A 90 7.34 -1.88 1.69
C ILE A 90 5.82 -1.65 1.79
N GLY A 91 5.03 -2.37 1.01
CA GLY A 91 3.57 -2.28 1.04
C GLY A 91 2.97 -2.67 2.38
N LEU A 92 3.53 -3.68 3.06
CA LEU A 92 3.10 -4.08 4.40
C LEU A 92 3.37 -2.98 5.44
N ILE A 93 4.49 -2.26 5.32
CA ILE A 93 4.81 -1.12 6.20
C ILE A 93 3.75 -0.02 6.01
N LEU A 94 3.49 0.37 4.76
CA LEU A 94 2.49 1.40 4.44
C LEU A 94 1.09 1.00 4.93
N GLN A 95 0.66 -0.23 4.68
CA GLN A 95 -0.65 -0.70 5.14
C GLN A 95 -0.76 -0.66 6.67
N SER A 96 0.31 -1.02 7.39
CA SER A 96 0.31 -0.92 8.86
C SER A 96 0.17 0.53 9.34
N GLN A 97 0.78 1.48 8.63
CA GLN A 97 0.68 2.92 8.93
C GLN A 97 -0.72 3.46 8.71
N ASP A 98 -1.34 3.11 7.58
CA ASP A 98 -2.71 3.49 7.29
C ASP A 98 -3.67 2.88 8.31
N ASP A 99 -3.54 1.58 8.60
CA ASP A 99 -4.35 0.87 9.60
C ASP A 99 -4.24 1.53 11.00
N TYR A 100 -3.02 1.91 11.40
CA TYR A 100 -2.80 2.60 12.66
C TYR A 100 -3.43 4.00 12.65
N GLY A 101 -3.24 4.77 11.58
CA GLY A 101 -3.80 6.11 11.43
C GLY A 101 -5.33 6.13 11.47
N ASP A 102 -5.98 5.18 10.79
CA ASP A 102 -7.45 5.09 10.75
C ASP A 102 -8.06 4.55 12.05
N CYS A 103 -7.33 3.72 12.81
CA CYS A 103 -7.80 3.20 14.08
C CYS A 103 -7.45 4.08 15.28
N LEU A 104 -6.30 4.73 15.32
CA LEU A 104 -5.78 5.43 16.52
C LEU A 104 -5.17 6.80 16.23
N GLY A 105 -5.10 7.23 14.96
CA GLY A 105 -4.53 8.51 14.57
C GLY A 105 -5.36 9.73 15.00
N ALA A 106 -4.80 10.92 14.77
CA ALA A 106 -5.38 12.20 15.20
C ALA A 106 -6.57 12.69 14.35
N SER A 107 -6.85 12.05 13.21
CA SER A 107 -7.83 12.54 12.23
C SER A 107 -9.27 12.57 12.78
N GLU A 108 -10.12 13.41 12.18
CA GLU A 108 -11.56 13.42 12.48
C GLU A 108 -12.26 12.10 12.14
N GLN A 109 -11.67 11.30 11.24
CA GLN A 109 -12.19 10.01 10.80
C GLN A 109 -11.66 8.84 11.63
N ARG A 110 -10.92 9.09 12.72
CA ARG A 110 -10.42 8.06 13.63
C ARG A 110 -11.52 7.09 14.06
N TYR A 111 -11.12 5.83 14.24
CA TYR A 111 -11.97 4.69 14.53
C TYR A 111 -12.86 4.20 13.37
N SER A 112 -12.73 4.77 12.17
CA SER A 112 -13.52 4.33 11.00
C SER A 112 -13.38 2.83 10.75
N TYR A 113 -12.18 2.28 10.89
CA TYR A 113 -11.92 0.86 10.65
C TYR A 113 -12.44 -0.04 11.76
N ILE A 114 -12.38 0.41 13.01
CA ILE A 114 -13.01 -0.28 14.16
C ILE A 114 -14.53 -0.34 13.95
N ARG A 115 -15.13 0.80 13.59
CA ARG A 115 -16.57 0.92 13.33
C ARG A 115 -17.06 -0.02 12.24
N ASN A 116 -16.28 -0.13 11.16
CA ASN A 116 -16.62 -0.93 9.99
C ASN A 116 -16.16 -2.39 10.09
N GLY A 117 -15.56 -2.81 11.22
CA GLY A 117 -15.11 -4.18 11.42
C GLY A 117 -14.05 -4.63 10.42
N ARG A 118 -13.15 -3.71 10.02
CA ARG A 118 -12.11 -4.00 9.03
C ARG A 118 -11.07 -4.94 9.63
N CYS A 119 -10.52 -5.83 8.79
CA CYS A 119 -9.39 -6.66 9.18
C CYS A 119 -8.10 -5.84 9.10
N THR A 120 -7.74 -5.17 10.20
CA THR A 120 -6.54 -4.33 10.29
C THR A 120 -5.40 -5.02 11.03
N TRP A 121 -4.18 -4.52 10.87
CA TRP A 121 -3.01 -4.96 11.64
C TRP A 121 -3.28 -4.89 13.15
N LEU A 122 -3.90 -3.82 13.64
CA LEU A 122 -4.20 -3.62 15.07
C LEU A 122 -5.09 -4.71 15.66
N ILE A 123 -6.18 -5.11 14.98
CA ILE A 123 -7.07 -6.14 15.54
C ILE A 123 -6.43 -7.52 15.50
N VAL A 124 -5.63 -7.83 14.47
CA VAL A 124 -4.89 -9.09 14.39
C VAL A 124 -3.85 -9.18 15.51
N GLU A 125 -3.11 -8.09 15.74
CA GLU A 125 -2.11 -8.02 16.80
C GLU A 125 -2.73 -7.99 18.20
N ALA A 126 -3.89 -7.34 18.37
CA ALA A 126 -4.66 -7.38 19.61
C ALA A 126 -5.12 -8.79 19.95
N MET A 127 -5.69 -9.50 18.99
CA MET A 127 -6.18 -10.86 19.20
C MET A 127 -5.07 -11.87 19.48
N SER A 128 -3.83 -11.61 19.05
CA SER A 128 -2.69 -12.50 19.34
C SER A 128 -2.10 -12.31 20.74
N ARG A 129 -2.30 -11.14 21.36
CA ARG A 129 -1.72 -10.75 22.66
C ARG A 129 -2.73 -10.65 23.79
N ALA A 130 -3.99 -10.40 23.47
CA ALA A 130 -5.05 -10.18 24.45
C ALA A 130 -5.24 -11.36 25.39
N ASN A 131 -5.48 -11.06 26.66
CA ASN A 131 -5.96 -12.07 27.61
C ASN A 131 -7.43 -12.45 27.30
N SER A 132 -8.00 -13.39 28.07
CA SER A 132 -9.37 -13.88 27.82
C SER A 132 -10.44 -12.79 27.96
N GLU A 133 -10.28 -11.84 28.89
CA GLU A 133 -11.21 -10.73 29.10
C GLU A 133 -11.12 -9.72 27.95
N GLN A 134 -9.92 -9.30 27.58
CA GLN A 134 -9.67 -8.41 26.45
C GLN A 134 -10.16 -9.04 25.13
N THR A 135 -9.93 -10.33 24.93
CA THR A 135 -10.42 -11.07 23.75
C THR A 135 -11.95 -11.03 23.67
N HIS A 136 -12.63 -11.17 24.81
CA HIS A 136 -14.09 -11.07 24.88
C HIS A 136 -14.56 -9.66 24.51
N ILE A 137 -13.93 -8.63 25.08
CA ILE A 137 -14.21 -7.22 24.77
C ILE A 137 -14.05 -6.97 23.27
N LEU A 138 -12.95 -7.38 22.66
CA LEU A 138 -12.71 -7.19 21.22
C LEU A 138 -13.80 -7.87 20.38
N LYS A 139 -14.16 -9.12 20.67
CA LYS A 139 -15.17 -9.87 19.91
C LYS A 139 -16.58 -9.27 20.01
N GLU A 140 -16.97 -8.76 21.16
CA GLU A 140 -18.33 -8.22 21.36
C GLU A 140 -18.52 -6.78 20.83
N ASN A 141 -17.41 -6.04 20.71
CA ASN A 141 -17.46 -4.59 20.51
C ASN A 141 -16.89 -4.13 19.16
N TYR A 142 -16.00 -4.91 18.53
CA TYR A 142 -15.42 -4.57 17.22
C TYR A 142 -16.47 -4.65 16.09
N GLY A 143 -16.46 -3.70 15.15
CA GLY A 143 -17.44 -3.64 14.06
C GLY A 143 -18.79 -3.03 14.44
N SER A 144 -18.81 -2.13 15.43
CA SER A 144 -20.01 -1.48 15.93
C SER A 144 -20.02 0.02 15.66
N THR A 145 -21.21 0.60 15.43
CA THR A 145 -21.42 2.06 15.35
C THR A 145 -21.68 2.72 16.70
N ASP A 146 -21.85 1.94 17.78
CA ASP A 146 -22.00 2.47 19.15
C ASP A 146 -20.66 2.97 19.69
N GLN A 147 -20.62 4.25 20.06
CA GLN A 147 -19.42 4.90 20.58
C GLN A 147 -18.85 4.21 21.82
N ARG A 148 -19.69 3.70 22.73
CA ARG A 148 -19.20 3.02 23.94
C ARG A 148 -18.45 1.73 23.60
N LYS A 149 -18.89 1.04 22.55
CA LYS A 149 -18.23 -0.18 22.05
C LYS A 149 -16.90 0.15 21.39
N ILE A 150 -16.87 1.23 20.60
CA ILE A 150 -15.63 1.73 19.99
C ILE A 150 -14.62 2.10 21.10
N ASP A 151 -15.05 2.86 22.11
CA ASP A 151 -14.20 3.28 23.23
C ASP A 151 -13.63 2.07 23.98
N ALA A 152 -14.43 1.03 24.23
CA ALA A 152 -13.96 -0.20 24.86
C ALA A 152 -12.87 -0.92 24.05
N VAL A 153 -12.97 -0.96 22.72
CA VAL A 153 -11.92 -1.51 21.85
C VAL A 153 -10.65 -0.65 21.94
N VAL A 154 -10.81 0.68 21.91
CA VAL A 154 -9.69 1.63 21.98
C VAL A 154 -8.96 1.53 23.32
N ASP A 155 -9.68 1.33 24.42
CA ASP A 155 -9.07 1.17 25.74
C ASP A 155 -8.25 -0.13 25.82
N VAL A 156 -8.75 -1.24 25.25
CA VAL A 156 -7.94 -2.47 25.10
C VAL A 156 -6.66 -2.20 24.28
N TYR A 157 -6.75 -1.43 23.19
CA TYR A 157 -5.57 -1.08 22.38
C TYR A 157 -4.54 -0.25 23.17
N LYS A 158 -4.99 0.66 24.03
CA LYS A 158 -4.11 1.44 24.91
C LYS A 158 -3.47 0.57 25.98
N GLU A 159 -4.24 -0.31 26.62
CA GLU A 159 -3.74 -1.25 27.63
C GLU A 159 -2.67 -2.20 27.08
N LEU A 160 -2.81 -2.60 25.81
CA LEU A 160 -1.84 -3.43 25.11
C LEU A 160 -0.60 -2.66 24.64
N GLY A 161 -0.54 -1.34 24.82
CA GLY A 161 0.65 -0.53 24.54
C GLY A 161 0.98 -0.36 23.05
N PHE A 162 -0.03 -0.38 22.16
CA PHE A 162 0.23 -0.43 20.71
C PHE A 162 0.95 0.77 20.12
N GLU A 163 0.94 1.94 20.76
CA GLU A 163 1.63 3.13 20.25
C GLU A 163 3.16 2.91 20.18
N GLU A 164 3.77 2.44 21.27
CA GLU A 164 5.22 2.18 21.31
C GLU A 164 5.59 0.98 20.43
N ASP A 165 4.79 -0.08 20.49
CA ASP A 165 5.01 -1.31 19.73
C ASP A 165 4.86 -1.14 18.23
N PHE A 166 3.95 -0.26 17.80
CA PHE A 166 3.77 0.08 16.39
C PHE A 166 5.04 0.73 15.83
N LEU A 167 5.58 1.72 16.54
CA LEU A 167 6.82 2.41 16.15
C LEU A 167 8.01 1.46 16.13
N ALA A 168 8.15 0.60 17.14
CA ALA A 168 9.20 -0.41 17.20
C ALA A 168 9.11 -1.42 16.04
N SER A 169 7.90 -1.94 15.78
CA SER A 169 7.65 -2.92 14.72
C SER A 169 7.90 -2.32 13.33
N ASN A 170 7.46 -1.08 13.09
CA ASN A 170 7.71 -0.35 11.85
C ASN A 170 9.21 -0.13 11.62
N ARG A 171 9.96 0.24 12.66
CA ARG A 171 11.42 0.41 12.58
C ARG A 171 12.11 -0.91 12.20
N VAL A 172 11.75 -2.01 12.86
CA VAL A 172 12.31 -3.34 12.56
C VAL A 172 12.00 -3.76 11.11
N ALA A 173 10.77 -3.52 10.64
CA ALA A 173 10.38 -3.80 9.26
C ALA A 173 11.16 -2.94 8.26
N TYR A 174 11.35 -1.65 8.55
CA TYR A 174 12.13 -0.73 7.73
C TYR A 174 13.60 -1.15 7.62
N ASP A 175 14.24 -1.47 8.74
CA ASP A 175 15.63 -1.92 8.78
C ASP A 175 15.81 -3.24 8.00
N ARG A 176 14.82 -4.14 8.07
CA ARG A 176 14.78 -5.36 7.26
C ARG A 176 14.73 -5.06 5.76
N VAL A 177 13.90 -4.11 5.35
CA VAL A 177 13.81 -3.69 3.93
C VAL A 177 15.12 -3.05 3.48
N LEU A 178 15.72 -2.16 4.28
CA LEU A 178 17.02 -1.57 3.97
C LEU A 178 18.11 -2.63 3.78
N ALA A 179 18.20 -3.59 4.70
CA ALA A 179 19.16 -4.68 4.59
C ALA A 179 18.93 -5.54 3.33
N LYS A 180 17.66 -5.74 2.94
CA LYS A 180 17.29 -6.47 1.71
C LYS A 180 17.68 -5.70 0.45
N ILE A 181 17.48 -4.38 0.42
CA ILE A 181 17.90 -3.52 -0.70
C ILE A 181 19.42 -3.56 -0.84
N GLN A 182 20.16 -3.39 0.26
CA GLN A 182 21.62 -3.43 0.26
C GLN A 182 22.17 -4.78 -0.23
N ARG A 183 21.60 -5.88 0.28
CA ARG A 183 22.00 -7.25 -0.10
C ARG A 183 21.78 -7.53 -1.58
N ASN A 184 20.73 -6.95 -2.18
CA ASN A 184 20.30 -7.25 -3.54
C ASN A 184 20.65 -6.13 -4.55
N GLY A 185 21.43 -5.13 -4.16
CA GLY A 185 21.70 -3.93 -4.97
C GLY A 185 22.35 -4.19 -6.33
N ASP A 186 23.06 -5.32 -6.48
CA ASP A 186 23.65 -5.74 -7.76
C ASP A 186 22.60 -6.29 -8.74
N CYS A 187 21.45 -6.75 -8.22
CA CYS A 187 20.39 -7.39 -8.99
C CYS A 187 19.19 -6.47 -9.20
N ILE A 188 18.87 -5.59 -8.25
CA ILE A 188 17.75 -4.65 -8.33
C ILE A 188 18.23 -3.21 -8.14
N PRO A 189 17.70 -2.21 -8.86
CA PRO A 189 18.15 -0.82 -8.71
C PRO A 189 17.76 -0.29 -7.32
N PRO A 190 18.71 -0.02 -6.41
CA PRO A 190 18.36 0.30 -5.02
C PRO A 190 17.72 1.69 -4.87
N ASN A 191 18.05 2.63 -5.76
CA ASN A 191 17.62 4.02 -5.67
C ASN A 191 16.09 4.20 -5.70
N ILE A 192 15.37 3.37 -6.47
CA ILE A 192 13.90 3.47 -6.53
C ILE A 192 13.26 3.10 -5.18
N PHE A 193 13.82 2.10 -4.50
CA PHE A 193 13.33 1.67 -3.20
C PHE A 193 13.72 2.68 -2.12
N TYR A 194 14.94 3.23 -2.16
CA TYR A 194 15.33 4.31 -1.25
C TYR A 194 14.44 5.54 -1.39
N TYR A 195 14.07 5.92 -2.62
CA TYR A 195 13.14 7.03 -2.85
C TYR A 195 11.77 6.79 -2.19
N ILE A 196 11.21 5.59 -2.37
CA ILE A 196 9.94 5.21 -1.74
C ILE A 196 10.07 5.23 -0.21
N LEU A 197 11.15 4.66 0.34
CA LEU A 197 11.40 4.66 1.78
C LEU A 197 11.56 6.08 2.34
N GLN A 198 12.21 6.99 1.62
CA GLN A 198 12.34 8.40 2.00
C GLN A 198 11.01 9.16 1.96
N SER A 199 10.07 8.76 1.10
CA SER A 199 8.71 9.31 1.08
C SER A 199 7.82 8.78 2.22
N MET A 200 8.23 7.69 2.88
CA MET A 200 7.53 7.22 4.08
C MET A 200 7.81 8.15 5.23
N LYS A 201 6.75 8.63 5.90
CA LYS A 201 6.82 9.46 7.10
C LYS A 201 7.21 8.65 8.34
N LEU A 202 8.27 7.86 8.27
CA LEU A 202 8.65 7.00 9.40
C LEU A 202 9.26 7.81 10.57
N PHE A 203 9.77 9.03 10.33
CA PHE A 203 10.55 9.79 11.32
C PHE A 203 10.40 11.32 11.25
N ASP A 204 9.24 11.87 10.89
CA ASP A 204 8.93 13.25 11.34
C ASP A 204 8.49 13.17 12.81
N SER A 205 9.49 12.97 13.67
CA SER A 205 9.39 12.73 15.11
C SER A 205 8.87 13.90 15.93
N HIS A 206 8.04 14.78 15.35
CA HIS A 206 7.29 15.79 16.09
C HIS A 206 5.93 16.20 15.49
N GLU A 207 5.55 15.75 14.28
CA GLU A 207 4.29 16.20 13.67
C GLU A 207 3.16 15.16 13.65
N MET A 208 3.43 13.86 13.85
CA MET A 208 2.36 12.84 13.89
C MET A 208 1.56 12.80 15.21
N LEU A 209 1.91 13.62 16.21
CA LEU A 209 1.15 13.72 17.46
C LEU A 209 0.15 14.89 17.51
N PHE A 210 0.21 15.86 16.59
CA PHE A 210 -0.75 16.97 16.58
C PHE A 210 -0.93 17.53 15.17
N ARG A 211 -2.01 17.10 14.50
CA ARG A 211 -2.89 17.94 13.68
C ARG A 211 -4.18 17.18 13.35
#